data_AF-F0J159-F1
#
_entry.id   AF-F0J159-F1
#
_cell.length_a   1.000
_cell.length_b   1.000
_cell.length_c   1.000
_cell.angle_alpha   90.00
_cell.angle_beta   90.00
_cell.angle_gamma   90.00
#
_symmetry.space_group_name_H-M   'P 1'
#
loop_
_entity.id
_entity.type
_entity.pdbx_description
1 polymer ?
#
loop_
_entity_poly.entity_id
_entity_poly.type
_entity_poly.pdbx_seq_one_letter_code
_entity_poly.pdbx_strand_id
1 'polypeptide(L)'
;MTIPLSLLLLAASLGAWLGVRAMQQGGVNGGGVFGRLLGPLHGVLGAMGLTALVIALARHPVPARMGLGGFGAGAEILLGLALLLGLFVVIAAWRQRRPAGLLLGTHATLAIAGITLVLAIASLT
;
A
#
# COMPACT_ATOMS: atom_id res chain seq x y z
N MET A 1 -13.41 4.77 -9.59
CA MET A 1 -12.68 3.72 -8.85
C MET A 1 -11.54 3.07 -9.63
N THR A 2 -11.56 3.06 -10.96
CA THR A 2 -10.50 2.46 -11.78
C THR A 2 -9.12 3.06 -11.55
N ILE A 3 -8.97 4.40 -11.65
CA ILE A 3 -7.68 5.10 -11.45
C ILE A 3 -7.03 4.80 -10.08
N PRO A 4 -7.71 5.02 -8.93
CA PRO A 4 -7.10 4.75 -7.62
C PRO A 4 -6.74 3.28 -7.45
N LEU A 5 -7.61 2.36 -7.90
CA LEU A 5 -7.33 0.93 -7.85
C LEU A 5 -6.11 0.57 -8.70
N SER A 6 -5.99 1.06 -9.93
CA SER A 6 -4.84 0.82 -10.79
C SER A 6 -3.53 1.30 -10.17
N LEU A 7 -3.53 2.47 -9.53
CA LEU A 7 -2.36 3.00 -8.81
C LEU A 7 -1.97 2.13 -7.61
N LEU A 8 -2.96 1.71 -6.81
CA LEU A 8 -2.73 0.84 -5.65
C LEU A 8 -2.23 -0.55 -6.07
N LEU A 9 -2.78 -1.13 -7.14
CA LEU A 9 -2.33 -2.41 -7.69
C LEU A 9 -0.91 -2.31 -8.26
N LEU A 10 -0.60 -1.21 -8.96
CA LEU A 10 0.75 -0.97 -9.46
C LEU A 10 1.73 -0.85 -8.29
N ALA A 11 1.41 -0.06 -7.26
CA ALA A 11 2.20 0.01 -6.05
C ALA A 11 2.39 -1.36 -5.40
N ALA A 12 1.32 -2.14 -5.23
CA ALA A 12 1.37 -3.47 -4.62
C ALA A 12 2.24 -4.45 -5.42
N SER A 13 2.10 -4.47 -6.75
CA SER A 13 2.91 -5.33 -7.61
C SER A 13 4.41 -4.96 -7.52
N LEU A 14 4.73 -3.68 -7.47
CA LEU A 14 6.09 -3.20 -7.31
C LEU A 14 6.65 -3.57 -5.92
N GLY A 15 5.85 -3.41 -4.86
CA GLY A 15 6.23 -3.79 -3.49
C GLY A 15 6.45 -5.30 -3.35
N ALA A 16 5.59 -6.12 -3.94
CA ALA A 16 5.74 -7.57 -3.97
C ALA A 16 7.02 -7.99 -4.71
N TRP A 17 7.27 -7.39 -5.87
CA TRP A 17 8.50 -7.64 -6.63
C TRP A 17 9.77 -7.28 -5.84
N LEU A 18 9.77 -6.12 -5.15
CA LEU A 18 10.86 -5.72 -4.26
C LEU A 18 11.07 -6.74 -3.13
N GLY A 19 9.99 -7.24 -2.53
CA GLY A 19 10.04 -8.27 -1.49
C GLY A 19 10.66 -9.58 -1.97
N VAL A 20 10.22 -10.08 -3.13
CA VAL A 20 10.78 -11.30 -3.75
C VAL A 20 12.26 -11.12 -4.07
N ARG A 21 12.65 -9.99 -4.65
CA ARG A 21 14.06 -9.65 -4.92
C ARG A 21 14.90 -9.62 -3.65
N ALA A 22 14.39 -9.04 -2.56
CA ALA A 22 15.09 -9.00 -1.29
C ALA A 22 15.28 -10.40 -0.68
N MET A 23 14.31 -11.31 -0.85
CA MET A 23 14.44 -12.72 -0.43
C MET A 23 15.47 -13.46 -1.27
N GLN A 24 15.47 -13.26 -2.60
CA GLN A 24 16.43 -13.89 -3.52
C GLN A 24 17.89 -13.45 -3.26
N GLN A 25 18.10 -12.22 -2.78
CA GLN A 25 19.42 -11.66 -2.53
C GLN A 25 19.95 -11.91 -1.10
N GLY A 26 19.28 -12.74 -0.29
CA GLY A 26 19.72 -13.05 1.07
C GLY A 26 19.55 -11.91 2.08
N GLY A 27 18.62 -10.98 1.81
CA GLY A 27 18.23 -9.90 2.73
C GLY A 27 18.34 -8.49 2.12
N VAL A 28 17.96 -7.49 2.91
CA VAL A 28 17.83 -6.06 2.52
C VAL A 28 19.17 -5.40 2.13
N ASN A 29 20.30 -6.10 2.33
CA ASN A 29 21.64 -5.56 2.05
C ASN A 29 22.03 -5.60 0.55
N GLY A 30 21.25 -6.26 -0.31
CA GLY A 30 21.47 -6.34 -1.76
C GLY A 30 21.09 -5.08 -2.55
N GLY A 31 21.24 -3.90 -1.96
CA GLY A 31 20.74 -2.61 -2.47
C GLY A 31 21.43 -2.12 -3.74
N GLY A 32 21.27 -2.84 -4.84
CA GLY A 32 21.61 -2.40 -6.18
C GLY A 32 20.79 -1.17 -6.57
N VAL A 33 21.25 -0.45 -7.59
CA VAL A 33 20.68 0.83 -8.09
C VAL A 33 19.15 0.77 -8.23
N PHE A 34 18.62 -0.37 -8.68
CA PHE A 34 17.18 -0.61 -8.84
C PHE A 34 16.38 -0.51 -7.53
N GLY A 35 16.87 -1.06 -6.41
CA GLY A 35 16.15 -0.99 -5.13
C GLY A 35 16.05 0.45 -4.60
N ARG A 36 17.07 1.28 -4.84
CA ARG A 36 17.09 2.70 -4.42
C ARG A 36 16.13 3.56 -5.24
N LEU A 37 15.86 3.21 -6.49
CA LEU A 37 14.92 3.94 -7.36
C LEU A 37 13.49 3.44 -7.19
N LEU A 38 13.30 2.12 -7.13
CA LEU A 38 11.97 1.52 -7.12
C LEU A 38 11.26 1.59 -5.76
N GLY A 39 12.00 1.66 -4.65
CA GLY A 39 11.43 1.89 -3.33
C GLY A 39 10.66 3.22 -3.23
N PRO A 40 11.28 4.36 -3.57
CA PRO A 40 10.58 5.64 -3.65
C PRO A 40 9.40 5.63 -4.62
N LEU A 41 9.54 5.00 -5.79
CA LEU A 41 8.44 4.88 -6.76
C LEU A 41 7.25 4.10 -6.19
N HIS A 42 7.48 3.00 -5.47
CA HIS A 42 6.45 2.27 -4.75
C HIS A 42 5.71 3.16 -3.74
N GLY A 43 6.47 3.92 -2.94
CA GLY A 43 5.90 4.85 -1.97
C GLY A 43 5.05 5.96 -2.62
N VAL A 44 5.55 6.58 -3.69
CA VAL A 44 4.83 7.63 -4.42
C VAL A 44 3.56 7.09 -5.06
N LEU A 45 3.62 5.95 -5.73
CA LEU A 45 2.45 5.31 -6.34
C LEU A 45 1.40 4.93 -5.30
N GLY A 46 1.83 4.38 -4.15
CA GLY A 46 0.94 4.06 -3.04
C GLY A 46 0.24 5.30 -2.47
N ALA A 47 0.99 6.38 -2.24
CA ALA A 47 0.43 7.65 -1.76
C ALA A 47 -0.56 8.27 -2.76
N MET A 48 -0.19 8.33 -4.05
CA MET A 48 -1.09 8.81 -5.10
C MET A 48 -2.36 7.96 -5.20
N GLY A 49 -2.23 6.64 -5.12
CA GLY A 49 -3.36 5.71 -5.11
C GLY A 49 -4.31 5.94 -3.95
N LEU A 50 -3.78 6.11 -2.73
CA LEU A 50 -4.60 6.43 -1.54
C LEU A 50 -5.27 7.80 -1.67
N THR A 51 -4.55 8.85 -2.06
CA THR A 51 -5.14 10.18 -2.22
C THR A 51 -6.25 10.17 -3.26
N ALA A 52 -6.03 9.51 -4.40
CA ALA A 52 -7.06 9.33 -5.42
C ALA A 52 -8.26 8.53 -4.90
N LEU A 53 -8.03 7.52 -4.04
CA LEU A 53 -9.08 6.72 -3.43
C LEU A 53 -9.95 7.56 -2.49
N VAL A 54 -9.34 8.32 -1.58
CA VAL A 54 -10.04 9.21 -0.65
C VAL A 54 -10.89 10.24 -1.41
N ILE A 55 -10.32 10.88 -2.44
CA ILE A 55 -11.07 11.82 -3.27
C ILE A 55 -12.24 11.13 -3.98
N ALA A 56 -12.01 9.91 -4.51
CA ALA A 56 -13.05 9.17 -5.21
C ALA A 56 -14.18 8.73 -4.28
N LEU A 57 -13.87 8.28 -3.06
CA LEU A 57 -14.86 7.88 -2.06
C LEU A 57 -15.63 9.09 -1.51
N ALA A 58 -14.97 10.23 -1.34
CA ALA A 58 -15.63 11.47 -0.92
C ALA A 58 -16.61 12.01 -1.98
N ARG A 59 -16.26 11.91 -3.28
CA ARG A 59 -17.11 12.38 -4.39
C ARG A 59 -18.21 11.39 -4.77
N HIS A 60 -17.93 10.10 -4.64
CA HIS A 60 -18.82 9.01 -5.01
C HIS A 60 -18.88 8.02 -3.85
N PRO A 61 -19.61 8.37 -2.77
CA PRO A 61 -19.76 7.50 -1.63
C PRO A 61 -20.38 6.17 -2.07
N VAL A 62 -19.85 5.06 -1.53
CA VAL A 62 -20.34 3.73 -1.85
C VAL A 62 -21.81 3.65 -1.44
N PRO A 63 -22.74 3.29 -2.36
CA PRO A 63 -24.14 3.19 -2.02
C PRO A 63 -24.32 2.21 -0.87
N ALA A 64 -25.07 2.62 0.16
CA ALA A 64 -25.35 1.81 1.33
C ALA A 64 -26.30 0.64 0.99
N ARG A 65 -25.79 -0.33 0.22
CA ARG A 65 -26.41 -1.64 0.05
C ARG A 65 -26.13 -2.45 1.31
N MET A 66 -27.05 -3.33 1.69
CA MET A 66 -26.91 -4.19 2.87
C MET A 66 -25.52 -4.83 2.93
N GLY A 67 -24.79 -4.60 4.03
CA GLY A 67 -23.46 -5.19 4.28
C GLY A 67 -22.24 -4.40 3.78
N LEU A 68 -22.39 -3.31 3.01
CA LEU A 68 -21.26 -2.58 2.42
C LEU A 68 -20.89 -1.27 3.14
N GLY A 69 -21.69 -0.82 4.10
CA GLY A 69 -21.55 0.51 4.72
C GLY A 69 -20.18 0.78 5.37
N GLY A 70 -19.49 -0.27 5.84
CA GLY A 70 -18.16 -0.14 6.46
C GLY A 70 -16.96 -0.26 5.50
N PHE A 71 -17.18 -0.64 4.24
CA PHE A 71 -16.08 -1.04 3.37
C PHE A 71 -15.20 0.17 2.97
N GLY A 72 -15.81 1.31 2.66
CA GLY A 72 -15.06 2.53 2.31
C GLY A 72 -14.16 2.99 3.45
N ALA A 73 -14.73 3.19 4.64
CA ALA A 73 -13.98 3.59 5.83
C ALA A 73 -12.91 2.55 6.22
N GLY A 74 -13.23 1.26 6.13
CA GLY A 74 -12.28 0.19 6.40
C GLY A 74 -11.08 0.23 5.44
N ALA A 75 -11.32 0.50 4.15
CA ALA A 75 -10.26 0.58 3.15
C ALA A 75 -9.34 1.78 3.41
N GLU A 76 -9.92 2.94 3.72
CA GLU A 76 -9.19 4.16 4.06
C GLU A 76 -8.33 3.98 5.31
N ILE A 77 -8.88 3.38 6.38
CA ILE A 77 -8.15 3.15 7.62
C ILE A 77 -7.00 2.18 7.41
N LEU A 78 -7.24 1.03 6.76
CA LEU A 78 -6.20 0.01 6.54
C LEU A 78 -5.07 0.56 5.66
N LEU A 79 -5.39 1.25 4.56
CA LEU A 79 -4.39 1.84 3.68
C LEU A 79 -3.68 3.03 4.33
N GLY A 80 -4.38 3.84 5.11
CA GLY A 80 -3.80 4.93 5.89
C GLY A 80 -2.79 4.42 6.93
N LEU A 81 -3.14 3.38 7.69
CA LEU A 81 -2.23 2.72 8.62
C LEU A 81 -1.04 2.10 7.89
N ALA A 82 -1.28 1.46 6.73
CA ALA A 82 -0.19 0.94 5.90
C ALA A 82 0.78 2.06 5.50
N LEU A 83 0.30 3.21 5.02
CA LEU A 83 1.17 4.34 4.68
C LEU A 83 1.93 4.89 5.88
N LEU A 84 1.30 5.01 7.06
CA LEU A 84 1.97 5.46 8.28
C LEU A 84 3.11 4.52 8.68
N LEU A 85 2.89 3.20 8.61
CA LEU A 85 3.94 2.21 8.83
C LEU A 85 5.06 2.32 7.77
N GLY A 86 4.69 2.49 6.50
CA GLY A 86 5.65 2.69 5.41
C GLY A 86 6.52 3.94 5.62
N LEU A 87 5.92 5.04 6.08
CA LEU A 87 6.64 6.26 6.44
C LEU A 87 7.59 6.01 7.61
N PHE A 88 7.17 5.24 8.62
CA PHE A 88 8.05 4.86 9.72
C PHE A 88 9.24 4.02 9.24
N VAL A 89 9.05 3.08 8.30
CA VAL A 89 10.15 2.35 7.65
C VAL A 89 11.13 3.32 7.01
N VAL A 90 10.64 4.29 6.23
CA VAL A 90 11.48 5.29 5.55
C VAL A 90 12.27 6.12 6.56
N ILE A 91 11.63 6.59 7.64
CA ILE A 91 12.29 7.36 8.70
C ILE A 91 13.34 6.52 9.40
N ALA A 92 13.04 5.26 9.74
CA ALA A 92 13.98 4.35 10.39
C ALA A 92 15.20 4.09 9.48
N ALA A 93 14.97 3.83 8.19
CA ALA A 93 16.01 3.61 7.20
C ALA A 93 16.88 4.86 7.00
N TRP A 94 16.28 6.06 6.95
CA TRP A 94 17.01 7.32 6.84
C TRP A 94 17.91 7.57 8.05
N ARG A 95 17.47 7.15 9.23
CA ARG A 95 18.27 7.15 10.46
C ARG A 95 19.27 5.98 10.54
N GLN A 96 19.52 5.28 9.43
CA GLN A 96 20.40 4.11 9.32
C GLN A 96 20.04 2.96 10.27
N ARG A 97 18.79 2.91 10.74
CA ARG A 97 18.28 1.79 11.54
C ARG A 97 17.70 0.74 10.62
N ARG A 98 17.97 -0.53 10.92
CA ARG A 98 17.37 -1.64 10.20
C ARG A 98 15.90 -1.77 10.64
N PRO A 99 14.91 -1.60 9.74
CA PRO A 99 13.53 -1.83 10.09
C PRO A 99 13.33 -3.30 10.45
N ALA A 100 12.61 -3.57 11.54
CA ALA A 100 12.31 -4.93 11.95
C ALA A 100 11.45 -5.61 10.87
N GLY A 101 11.76 -6.87 10.55
CA GLY A 101 10.99 -7.65 9.56
C GLY A 101 9.49 -7.71 9.89
N LEU A 102 9.15 -7.72 11.19
CA LEU A 102 7.77 -7.65 11.67
C LEU A 102 7.05 -6.39 11.17
N LEU A 103 7.72 -5.24 11.16
CA LEU A 103 7.13 -3.96 10.78
C LEU A 103 6.88 -3.88 9.26
N LEU A 104 7.77 -4.47 8.45
CA LEU A 104 7.55 -4.64 7.02
C LEU A 104 6.41 -5.62 6.73
N GLY A 105 6.33 -6.71 7.50
CA GLY A 105 5.24 -7.69 7.41
C GLY A 105 3.87 -7.07 7.74
N THR A 106 3.78 -6.31 8.82
CA THR A 106 2.52 -5.63 9.20
C THR A 106 2.11 -4.58 8.17
N HIS A 107 3.05 -3.80 7.63
CA HIS A 107 2.79 -2.89 6.52
C HIS A 107 2.17 -3.62 5.32
N ALA A 108 2.78 -4.72 4.89
CA ALA A 108 2.30 -5.50 3.75
C ALA A 108 0.91 -6.10 4.01
N THR A 109 0.66 -6.67 5.19
CA THR A 109 -0.64 -7.23 5.56
C THR A 109 -1.75 -6.18 5.53
N LEU A 110 -1.51 -5.00 6.11
CA LEU A 110 -2.47 -3.90 6.10
C LEU A 110 -2.75 -3.41 4.68
N ALA A 111 -1.71 -3.26 3.87
CA ALA A 111 -1.84 -2.85 2.48
C ALA A 111 -2.68 -3.86 1.67
N ILE A 112 -2.39 -5.16 1.79
CA ILE A 112 -3.14 -6.22 1.10
C ILE A 112 -4.60 -6.21 1.55
N ALA A 113 -4.87 -6.19 2.86
CA ALA A 113 -6.23 -6.15 3.40
C ALA A 113 -7.01 -4.92 2.90
N GLY A 114 -6.38 -3.74 2.89
CA GLY A 114 -6.96 -2.52 2.34
C GLY A 114 -7.27 -2.65 0.85
N ILE A 115 -6.33 -3.13 0.04
CA ILE A 115 -6.52 -3.34 -1.41
C ILE A 115 -7.63 -4.35 -1.69
N THR A 116 -7.71 -5.44 -0.92
CA THR A 116 -8.79 -6.42 -1.07
C THR A 116 -10.17 -5.80 -0.81
N LEU A 117 -10.26 -4.86 0.13
CA LEU A 117 -11.50 -4.15 0.41
C LEU A 117 -11.86 -3.19 -0.72
N VAL A 118 -10.88 -2.48 -1.30
CA VAL A 118 -11.07 -1.63 -2.48
C VAL A 118 -11.51 -2.47 -3.70
N LEU A 119 -10.91 -3.64 -3.91
CA LEU A 119 -11.32 -4.57 -4.96
C LEU A 119 -12.75 -5.05 -4.74
N ALA A 120 -13.12 -5.40 -3.50
CA ALA A 120 -14.48 -5.79 -3.16
C ALA A 120 -15.47 -4.67 -3.49
N ILE A 121 -15.20 -3.43 -3.07
CA ILE A 121 -16.01 -2.26 -3.44
C ILE A 121 -16.14 -2.17 -4.97
N ALA A 122 -15.02 -2.18 -5.70
CA ALA A 122 -15.02 -2.03 -7.15
C ALA A 122 -15.75 -3.15 -7.89
N SER A 123 -15.79 -4.37 -7.33
CA SER A 123 -16.51 -5.52 -7.90
C SER A 123 -18.01 -5.52 -7.62
N LEU A 124 -18.46 -4.79 -6.59
CA LEU A 124 -19.85 -4.76 -6.13
C LEU A 124 -20.60 -3.47 -6.51
N THR A 125 -19.89 -2.50 -7.10
CA THR A 125 -20.42 -1.23 -7.62
C THR A 125 -20.48 -1.24 -9.14
#